data_AF-A0A6I6JFT9-F1
#
_entry.id   AF-A0A6I6JFT9-F1
#
_cell.length_a   1.000
_cell.length_b   1.000
_cell.length_c   1.000
_cell.angle_alpha   90.00
_cell.angle_beta   90.00
_cell.angle_gamma   90.00
#
_symmetry.space_group_name_H-M   'P 1'
#
loop_
_entity.id
_entity.type
_entity.pdbx_description
1 polymer ?
#
loop_
_entity_poly.entity_id
_entity_poly.type
_entity_poly.pdbx_seq_one_letter_code
_entity_poly.pdbx_strand_id
1 'polypeptide(L)'
;MTGRLRFAHPEPEPARSRVWPVFIPFAGCPYRCVYCAQDKQTGQGDADLTDVLRNMEQDLDAALADGRGPYELAFYGGTFTALARAWQEKFLNVAGGYRELGLVTRVRCSTRPDCVEAEWLSALRDMGLDMVELGIQSFDDDALRKAGRGYDGDLARSACALVKATGLALGIQLLPGLPGDRPGVFRDDVHQAVLLAPETVRLYPCLVIRGTPLATLWGHGLFMPWTVDRAREELAAALPRLWEAGIRVIRLGLPPEGTLAEHILAGPWHPALGQSARSLALFEIVREKAAELDTPPALLEVPRRYQGELFGHGGDLVEKYAEIHLDKTLVRYVGDAYFTLSGR
;
A
#
# COMPACT_ATOMS: atom_id res chain seq x y z
N MET A 1 -27.64 10.29 -32.56
CA MET A 1 -27.79 10.27 -31.08
C MET A 1 -26.40 10.48 -30.54
N THR A 2 -26.14 11.58 -29.83
CA THR A 2 -24.83 11.82 -29.22
C THR A 2 -24.57 10.71 -28.19
N GLY A 3 -23.48 9.95 -28.39
CA GLY A 3 -23.12 8.88 -27.47
C GLY A 3 -22.84 9.45 -26.09
N ARG A 4 -23.49 8.94 -25.05
CA ARG A 4 -23.25 9.34 -23.66
C ARG A 4 -22.84 8.11 -22.86
N LEU A 5 -21.66 8.17 -22.27
CA LEU A 5 -21.08 7.08 -21.50
C LEU A 5 -20.90 7.52 -20.05
N ARG A 6 -21.49 6.77 -19.12
CA ARG A 6 -21.42 7.05 -17.68
C ARG A 6 -20.73 5.89 -16.98
N PHE A 7 -19.71 6.19 -16.19
CA PHE A 7 -18.93 5.16 -15.49
C PHE A 7 -18.51 5.64 -14.09
N ALA A 8 -18.36 4.69 -13.17
CA ALA A 8 -17.82 4.95 -11.84
C ALA A 8 -16.28 4.87 -11.87
N HIS A 9 -15.64 5.56 -10.94
CA HIS A 9 -14.23 5.28 -10.66
C HIS A 9 -14.11 3.85 -10.12
N PRO A 10 -13.20 3.01 -10.63
CA PRO A 10 -13.12 1.60 -10.24
C PRO A 10 -12.59 1.41 -8.81
N GLU A 11 -11.88 2.40 -8.26
CA GLU A 11 -11.37 2.33 -6.89
C GLU A 11 -12.47 2.10 -5.85
N PRO A 12 -12.34 1.06 -4.99
CA PRO A 12 -13.28 0.80 -3.92
C PRO A 12 -13.28 1.91 -2.87
N GLU A 13 -14.39 2.10 -2.18
CA GLU A 13 -14.49 3.16 -1.15
C GLU A 13 -13.45 2.98 -0.03
N PRO A 14 -12.81 4.08 0.43
CA PRO A 14 -11.87 4.02 1.53
C PRO A 14 -12.58 3.65 2.85
N ALA A 15 -11.84 3.03 3.77
CA ALA A 15 -12.35 2.81 5.12
C ALA A 15 -12.54 4.17 5.83
N ARG A 16 -13.58 4.25 6.67
CA ARG A 16 -13.93 5.47 7.39
C ARG A 16 -13.06 5.70 8.64
N SER A 17 -12.39 4.67 9.15
CA SER A 17 -11.54 4.73 10.34
C SER A 17 -10.15 5.27 10.01
N ARG A 18 -9.63 6.14 10.88
CA ARG A 18 -8.23 6.61 10.81
C ARG A 18 -7.32 5.51 11.35
N VAL A 19 -6.17 5.30 10.72
CA VAL A 19 -5.17 4.34 11.21
C VAL A 19 -4.38 4.97 12.36
N TRP A 20 -4.24 4.25 13.47
CA TRP A 20 -3.32 4.54 14.55
C TRP A 20 -2.11 3.61 14.46
N PRO A 21 -0.94 4.08 13.97
CA PRO A 21 0.24 3.25 13.84
C PRO A 21 0.90 2.98 15.20
N VAL A 22 1.33 1.75 15.43
CA VAL A 22 2.21 1.35 16.53
C VAL A 22 3.45 0.73 15.91
N PHE A 23 4.61 1.36 16.09
CA PHE A 23 5.86 0.92 15.48
C PHE A 23 6.64 0.03 16.45
N ILE A 24 6.97 -1.18 15.98
CA ILE A 24 7.82 -2.18 16.66
C ILE A 24 9.02 -2.51 15.76
N PRO A 25 9.85 -1.52 15.39
CA PRO A 25 10.91 -1.65 14.40
C PRO A 25 11.81 -2.85 14.67
N PHE A 26 12.01 -3.69 13.65
CA PHE A 26 12.81 -4.92 13.66
C PHE A 26 12.43 -6.01 14.67
N ALA A 27 11.49 -5.75 15.58
CA ALA A 27 11.12 -6.70 16.61
C ALA A 27 10.50 -7.96 15.99
N GLY A 28 10.99 -9.13 16.41
CA GLY A 28 10.58 -10.44 15.86
C GLY A 28 11.16 -10.77 14.47
N CYS A 29 11.88 -9.86 13.80
CA CYS A 29 12.45 -10.16 12.49
C CYS A 29 13.57 -11.22 12.61
N PRO A 30 13.44 -12.42 11.99
CA PRO A 30 14.40 -13.50 12.14
C PRO A 30 15.75 -13.22 11.46
N TYR A 31 15.78 -12.32 10.47
CA TYR A 31 16.97 -11.86 9.77
C TYR A 31 16.72 -10.49 9.13
N ARG A 32 17.77 -9.88 8.60
CA ARG A 32 17.73 -8.55 7.96
C ARG A 32 17.70 -8.69 6.44
N CYS A 33 16.66 -8.15 5.81
CA CYS A 33 16.55 -8.11 4.34
C CYS A 33 17.49 -7.05 3.76
N VAL A 34 17.93 -7.23 2.52
CA VAL A 34 18.97 -6.37 1.92
C VAL A 34 18.57 -4.90 1.77
N TYR A 35 17.27 -4.62 1.67
CA TYR A 35 16.71 -3.27 1.50
C TYR A 35 16.13 -2.68 2.79
N CYS A 36 16.07 -3.45 3.88
CA CYS A 36 15.32 -3.08 5.08
C CYS A 36 16.08 -2.04 5.91
N ALA A 37 15.41 -0.94 6.24
CA ALA A 37 15.93 0.13 7.10
C ALA A 37 14.81 0.66 8.00
N GLN A 38 14.18 -0.25 8.76
CA GLN A 38 13.00 0.08 9.58
C GLN A 38 13.30 1.17 10.60
N ASP A 39 14.50 1.20 11.18
CA ASP A 39 14.99 2.28 12.04
C ASP A 39 14.81 3.68 11.44
N LYS A 40 15.09 3.80 10.14
CA LYS A 40 15.01 5.06 9.39
C LYS A 40 13.60 5.32 8.88
N GLN A 41 12.84 4.27 8.58
CA GLN A 41 11.47 4.37 8.09
C GLN A 41 10.47 4.74 9.19
N THR A 42 10.67 4.24 10.42
CA THR A 42 9.82 4.56 11.58
C THR A 42 10.34 5.76 12.37
N GLY A 43 11.58 6.21 12.10
CA GLY A 43 12.27 7.21 12.92
C GLY A 43 12.62 6.73 14.33
N GLN A 44 12.51 5.42 14.59
CA GLN A 44 12.77 4.79 15.88
C GLN A 44 13.72 3.60 15.67
N GLY A 45 14.84 3.54 16.40
CA GLY A 45 15.76 2.39 16.41
C GLY A 45 15.15 1.15 17.07
N ASP A 46 15.98 0.21 17.56
CA ASP A 46 15.46 -0.92 18.35
C ASP A 46 14.68 -0.38 19.56
N ALA A 47 13.37 -0.62 19.58
CA ALA A 47 12.47 -0.12 20.60
C ALA A 47 12.20 -1.20 21.65
N ASP A 48 12.33 -0.86 22.93
CA ASP A 48 11.86 -1.71 24.02
C ASP A 48 10.34 -1.84 23.92
N LEU A 49 9.85 -3.06 23.77
CA LEU A 49 8.42 -3.35 23.66
C LEU A 49 7.62 -2.85 24.88
N THR A 50 8.27 -2.73 26.04
CA THR A 50 7.70 -2.15 27.25
C THR A 50 7.42 -0.66 27.08
N ASP A 51 8.36 0.08 26.50
CA ASP A 51 8.17 1.49 26.18
C ASP A 51 7.12 1.66 25.08
N VAL A 52 7.14 0.80 24.04
CA VAL A 52 6.15 0.84 22.95
C VAL A 52 4.73 0.64 23.49
N LEU A 53 4.51 -0.37 24.34
CA LEU A 53 3.21 -0.64 24.95
C LEU A 53 2.76 0.54 25.84
N ARG A 54 3.65 1.06 26.68
CA ARG A 54 3.35 2.19 27.57
C ARG A 54 2.97 3.44 26.77
N ASN A 55 3.72 3.77 25.72
CA ASN A 55 3.44 4.93 24.88
C ASN A 55 2.12 4.76 24.14
N MET A 56 1.85 3.56 23.62
CA MET A 56 0.56 3.24 23.01
C MET A 56 -0.61 3.46 23.97
N GLU A 57 -0.53 2.98 25.21
CA GLU A 57 -1.56 3.21 26.24
C GLU A 57 -1.73 4.70 26.53
N GLN A 58 -0.63 5.42 26.81
CA GLN A 58 -0.67 6.84 27.11
C GLN A 58 -1.31 7.68 25.99
N ASP A 59 -0.95 7.40 24.74
CA ASP A 59 -1.48 8.17 23.62
C ASP A 59 -2.95 7.85 23.33
N LEU A 60 -3.38 6.59 23.55
CA LEU A 60 -4.78 6.17 23.40
C LEU A 60 -5.65 6.70 24.54
N ASP A 61 -5.14 6.75 25.78
CA ASP A 61 -5.81 7.41 26.90
C ASP A 61 -6.04 8.89 26.62
N ALA A 62 -5.01 9.59 26.12
CA ALA A 62 -5.12 10.98 25.72
C ALA A 62 -6.16 11.15 24.60
N ALA A 63 -6.14 10.28 23.58
CA ALA A 63 -7.13 10.32 22.50
C ALA A 63 -8.55 10.09 22.97
N LEU A 64 -8.75 9.17 23.91
CA LEU A 64 -10.05 8.90 24.52
C LEU A 64 -10.55 10.11 25.31
N ALA A 65 -9.70 10.71 26.13
CA ALA A 65 -10.03 11.90 26.91
C ALA A 65 -10.41 13.09 26.04
N ASP A 66 -9.75 13.24 24.89
CA ASP A 66 -10.04 14.27 23.89
C ASP A 66 -11.30 13.98 23.04
N GLY A 67 -11.94 12.82 23.20
CA GLY A 67 -13.05 12.39 22.35
C GLY A 67 -12.65 12.16 20.88
N ARG A 68 -11.37 11.86 20.63
CA ARG A 68 -10.87 11.52 19.29
C ARG A 68 -11.18 10.05 18.94
N GLY A 69 -11.14 9.73 17.65
CA GLY A 69 -11.43 8.39 17.12
C GLY A 69 -12.71 8.35 16.28
N PRO A 70 -13.24 7.15 15.99
CA PRO A 70 -12.60 5.85 16.25
C PRO A 70 -11.39 5.59 15.34
N TYR A 71 -10.55 4.63 15.74
CA TYR A 71 -9.31 4.28 15.07
C TYR A 71 -9.24 2.80 14.67
N GLU A 72 -8.49 2.51 13.62
CA GLU A 72 -7.94 1.19 13.33
C GLU A 72 -6.50 1.14 13.84
N LEU A 73 -6.25 0.33 14.87
CA LEU A 73 -4.92 0.16 15.43
C LEU A 73 -4.07 -0.75 14.53
N ALA A 74 -2.84 -0.35 14.23
CA ALA A 74 -2.00 -1.10 13.29
C ALA A 74 -0.55 -1.24 13.73
N PHE A 75 -0.10 -2.48 13.94
CA PHE A 75 1.29 -2.79 14.32
C PHE A 75 2.20 -2.89 13.08
N TYR A 76 3.23 -2.04 13.01
CA TYR A 76 4.19 -1.94 11.89
C TYR A 76 5.63 -2.07 12.31
N GLY A 77 6.51 -2.17 11.31
CA GLY A 77 7.95 -2.05 11.51
C GLY A 77 8.61 -3.33 12.03
N GLY A 78 7.88 -4.31 12.52
CA GLY A 78 8.42 -5.60 12.97
C GLY A 78 7.77 -6.78 12.27
N THR A 79 8.00 -7.97 12.81
CA THR A 79 7.31 -9.20 12.47
C THR A 79 6.44 -9.59 13.67
N PHE A 80 5.23 -9.02 13.75
CA PHE A 80 4.39 -9.10 14.97
C PHE A 80 4.16 -10.54 15.45
N THR A 81 3.87 -11.45 14.52
CA THR A 81 3.60 -12.86 14.86
C THR A 81 4.84 -13.66 15.25
N ALA A 82 6.05 -13.10 15.05
CA ALA A 82 7.32 -13.67 15.51
C ALA A 82 7.82 -13.04 16.83
N LEU A 83 7.07 -12.10 17.43
CA LEU A 83 7.32 -11.70 18.81
C LEU A 83 7.07 -12.88 19.76
N ALA A 84 7.65 -12.84 20.97
CA ALA A 84 7.23 -13.78 22.00
C ALA A 84 5.70 -13.67 22.21
N ARG A 85 5.00 -14.81 22.30
CA ARG A 85 3.52 -14.85 22.36
C ARG A 85 2.94 -13.93 23.45
N ALA A 86 3.59 -13.87 24.62
CA ALA A 86 3.23 -12.96 25.71
C ALA A 86 3.20 -11.48 25.32
N TRP A 87 4.04 -11.03 24.38
CA TRP A 87 3.98 -9.65 23.87
C TRP A 87 2.81 -9.43 22.93
N GLN A 88 2.54 -10.40 22.05
CA GLN A 88 1.38 -10.34 21.16
C GLN A 88 0.09 -10.27 21.97
N GLU A 89 -0.04 -11.11 22.99
CA GLU A 89 -1.14 -11.12 23.96
C GLU A 89 -1.29 -9.77 24.67
N LYS A 90 -0.20 -9.21 25.22
CA LYS A 90 -0.23 -7.90 25.89
C LYS A 90 -0.77 -6.81 24.97
N PHE A 91 -0.26 -6.71 23.75
CA PHE A 91 -0.70 -5.71 22.78
C PHE A 91 -2.19 -5.86 22.42
N LEU A 92 -2.64 -7.10 22.19
CA LEU A 92 -4.05 -7.35 21.84
C LEU A 92 -4.99 -7.15 23.03
N ASN A 93 -4.58 -7.48 24.26
CA ASN A 93 -5.38 -7.23 25.46
C ASN A 93 -5.60 -5.73 25.67
N VAL A 94 -4.56 -4.91 25.53
CA VAL A 94 -4.69 -3.44 25.60
C VAL A 94 -5.62 -2.92 24.49
N ALA A 95 -5.42 -3.38 23.25
CA ALA A 95 -6.28 -3.00 22.13
C ALA A 95 -7.76 -3.39 22.35
N GLY A 96 -8.00 -4.56 22.99
CA GLY A 96 -9.32 -5.03 23.38
C GLY A 96 -10.01 -4.09 24.37
N GLY A 97 -9.31 -3.62 25.39
CA GLY A 97 -9.84 -2.63 26.34
C GLY A 97 -10.31 -1.34 25.65
N TYR A 98 -9.50 -0.78 24.74
CA TYR A 98 -9.90 0.41 23.97
C TYR A 98 -11.00 0.14 22.93
N ARG A 99 -11.15 -1.11 22.48
CA ARG A 99 -12.27 -1.53 21.64
C ARG A 99 -13.59 -1.53 22.41
N GLU A 100 -13.60 -2.03 23.64
CA GLU A 100 -14.78 -1.99 24.52
C GLU A 100 -15.23 -0.55 24.81
N LEU A 101 -14.29 0.39 24.88
CA LEU A 101 -14.54 1.82 25.03
C LEU A 101 -14.95 2.53 23.72
N GLY A 102 -15.02 1.81 22.59
CA GLY A 102 -15.41 2.35 21.30
C GLY A 102 -14.33 3.18 20.57
N LEU A 103 -13.12 3.28 21.14
CA LEU A 103 -12.01 4.03 20.55
C LEU A 103 -11.35 3.26 19.40
N VAL A 104 -11.18 1.95 19.55
CA VAL A 104 -10.56 1.07 18.54
C VAL A 104 -11.64 0.22 17.86
N THR A 105 -11.77 0.37 16.56
CA THR A 105 -12.75 -0.38 15.74
C THR A 105 -12.16 -1.62 15.10
N ARG A 106 -10.85 -1.63 14.86
CA ARG A 106 -10.15 -2.72 14.18
C ARG A 106 -8.70 -2.78 14.61
N VAL A 107 -8.11 -3.96 14.63
CA VAL A 107 -6.71 -4.22 14.93
C VAL A 107 -6.09 -4.99 13.75
N ARG A 108 -4.98 -4.49 13.23
CA ARG A 108 -4.19 -5.16 12.22
C ARG A 108 -2.72 -5.27 12.61
N CYS A 109 -2.03 -6.30 12.12
CA CYS A 109 -0.59 -6.42 12.30
C CYS A 109 0.12 -6.71 10.99
N SER A 110 1.34 -6.19 10.84
CA SER A 110 2.25 -6.57 9.77
C SER A 110 3.15 -7.71 10.20
N THR A 111 3.34 -8.69 9.32
CA THR A 111 4.26 -9.81 9.55
C THR A 111 4.85 -10.36 8.26
N ARG A 112 5.66 -11.41 8.38
CA ARG A 112 6.30 -12.11 7.27
C ARG A 112 5.57 -13.41 6.93
N PRO A 113 5.61 -13.85 5.66
CA PRO A 113 5.04 -15.14 5.25
C PRO A 113 5.57 -16.35 6.01
N ASP A 114 6.85 -16.37 6.37
CA ASP A 114 7.51 -17.47 7.08
C ASP A 114 7.30 -17.40 8.60
N CYS A 115 6.39 -16.55 9.08
CA CYS A 115 6.13 -16.34 10.50
C CYS A 115 4.64 -16.48 10.85
N VAL A 116 3.86 -17.18 10.03
CA VAL A 116 2.45 -17.47 10.30
C VAL A 116 2.21 -18.96 10.55
N GLU A 117 1.41 -19.25 11.57
CA GLU A 117 1.01 -20.60 12.00
C GLU A 117 -0.51 -20.60 12.21
N ALA A 118 -1.22 -21.63 11.72
CA ALA A 118 -2.68 -21.64 11.64
C ALA A 118 -3.34 -21.52 13.02
N GLU A 119 -2.86 -22.33 13.95
CA GLU A 119 -3.34 -22.44 15.32
C GLU A 119 -3.14 -21.10 16.05
N TRP A 120 -1.97 -20.49 15.87
CA TRP A 120 -1.65 -19.24 16.52
C TRP A 120 -2.40 -18.05 15.91
N LEU A 121 -2.55 -17.99 14.57
CA LEU A 121 -3.38 -16.99 13.92
C LEU A 121 -4.85 -17.08 14.36
N SER A 122 -5.37 -18.29 14.56
CA SER A 122 -6.72 -18.49 15.10
C SER A 122 -6.83 -17.96 16.53
N ALA A 123 -5.83 -18.20 17.38
CA ALA A 123 -5.79 -17.65 18.73
C ALA A 123 -5.72 -16.11 18.73
N LEU A 124 -4.89 -15.50 17.87
CA LEU A 124 -4.79 -14.04 17.74
C LEU A 124 -6.11 -13.42 17.26
N ARG A 125 -6.82 -14.08 16.33
CA ARG A 125 -8.16 -13.67 15.90
C ARG A 125 -9.11 -13.64 17.10
N ASP A 126 -9.12 -14.71 17.90
CA ASP A 126 -10.00 -14.82 19.07
C ASP A 126 -9.65 -13.78 20.15
N MET A 127 -8.41 -13.28 20.16
CA MET A 127 -7.96 -12.14 20.97
C MET A 127 -8.28 -10.76 20.37
N GLY A 128 -8.95 -10.70 19.22
CA GLY A 128 -9.41 -9.44 18.60
C GLY A 128 -8.55 -8.89 17.47
N LEU A 129 -7.60 -9.67 16.94
CA LEU A 129 -6.93 -9.33 15.67
C LEU A 129 -7.91 -9.51 14.50
N ASP A 130 -8.01 -8.54 13.60
CA ASP A 130 -8.95 -8.60 12.46
C ASP A 130 -8.25 -8.74 11.10
N MET A 131 -6.98 -8.36 11.00
CA MET A 131 -6.23 -8.39 9.73
C MET A 131 -4.75 -8.70 9.94
N VAL A 132 -4.20 -9.50 9.04
CA VAL A 132 -2.75 -9.70 8.89
C VAL A 132 -2.30 -9.14 7.55
N GLU A 133 -1.39 -8.18 7.59
CA GLU A 133 -0.66 -7.68 6.42
C GLU A 133 0.63 -8.48 6.24
N LEU A 134 0.72 -9.24 5.15
CA LEU A 134 1.92 -9.99 4.80
C LEU A 134 2.86 -9.13 3.96
N GLY A 135 4.07 -8.95 4.46
CA GLY A 135 5.19 -8.35 3.74
C GLY A 135 5.74 -9.29 2.66
N ILE A 136 4.97 -9.59 1.61
CA ILE A 136 5.34 -10.51 0.53
C ILE A 136 6.54 -10.01 -0.27
N GLN A 137 6.52 -8.72 -0.60
CA GLN A 137 7.46 -8.01 -1.46
C GLN A 137 7.39 -8.43 -2.94
N SER A 138 7.52 -9.72 -3.24
CA SER A 138 7.34 -10.29 -4.58
C SER A 138 6.93 -11.77 -4.46
N PHE A 139 6.33 -12.32 -5.51
CA PHE A 139 6.07 -13.75 -5.67
C PHE A 139 7.12 -14.42 -6.58
N ASP A 140 8.09 -13.66 -7.09
CA ASP A 140 9.21 -14.17 -7.89
C ASP A 140 10.36 -14.67 -7.02
N ASP A 141 10.76 -15.93 -7.23
CA ASP A 141 11.78 -16.58 -6.41
C ASP A 141 13.17 -15.94 -6.55
N ASP A 142 13.55 -15.48 -7.73
CA ASP A 142 14.85 -14.82 -7.93
C ASP A 142 14.89 -13.46 -7.23
N ALA A 143 13.81 -12.67 -7.31
CA ALA A 143 13.67 -11.43 -6.59
C ALA A 143 13.72 -11.65 -5.06
N LEU A 144 12.96 -12.62 -4.54
CA LEU A 144 12.95 -12.96 -3.11
C LEU A 144 14.32 -13.42 -2.60
N ARG A 145 14.99 -14.29 -3.37
CA ARG A 145 16.33 -14.80 -3.04
C ARG A 145 17.36 -13.67 -3.01
N LYS A 146 17.41 -12.82 -4.04
CA LYS A 146 18.33 -11.68 -4.10
C LYS A 146 18.01 -10.60 -3.07
N ALA A 147 16.75 -10.47 -2.68
CA ALA A 147 16.32 -9.59 -1.60
C ALA A 147 16.66 -10.11 -0.19
N GLY A 148 17.15 -11.36 -0.08
CA GLY A 148 17.46 -12.00 1.20
C GLY A 148 16.19 -12.28 2.01
N ARG A 149 15.08 -12.64 1.35
CA ARG A 149 13.80 -12.87 2.01
C ARG A 149 13.67 -14.23 2.68
N GLY A 150 14.55 -15.20 2.38
CA GLY A 150 14.62 -16.50 3.06
C GLY A 150 13.42 -17.43 2.87
N TYR A 151 12.54 -17.10 1.92
CA TYR A 151 11.42 -17.92 1.47
C TYR A 151 11.20 -17.71 -0.04
N ASP A 152 10.37 -18.55 -0.65
CA ASP A 152 9.99 -18.52 -2.07
C ASP A 152 8.52 -18.07 -2.27
N GLY A 153 8.12 -17.94 -3.53
CA GLY A 153 6.77 -17.53 -3.90
C GLY A 153 5.69 -18.52 -3.46
N ASP A 154 6.00 -19.81 -3.37
CA ASP A 154 5.07 -20.84 -2.93
C ASP A 154 4.72 -20.69 -1.45
N LEU A 155 5.73 -20.43 -0.61
CA LEU A 155 5.49 -20.13 0.80
C LEU A 155 4.71 -18.81 0.97
N ALA A 156 5.01 -17.79 0.15
CA ALA A 156 4.24 -16.54 0.13
C ALA A 156 2.76 -16.76 -0.19
N ARG A 157 2.44 -17.54 -1.23
CA ARG A 157 1.07 -17.91 -1.60
C ARG A 157 0.38 -18.72 -0.50
N SER A 158 1.10 -19.69 0.08
CA SER A 158 0.58 -20.55 1.15
C SER A 158 0.25 -19.75 2.42
N ALA A 159 1.09 -18.79 2.79
CA ALA A 159 0.84 -17.88 3.92
C ALA A 159 -0.42 -17.03 3.71
N CYS A 160 -0.64 -16.52 2.49
CA CYS A 160 -1.88 -15.79 2.15
C CYS A 160 -3.12 -16.68 2.32
N ALA A 161 -3.07 -17.93 1.83
CA ALA A 161 -4.16 -18.89 2.00
C ALA A 161 -4.41 -19.21 3.48
N LEU A 162 -3.34 -19.37 4.28
CA LEU A 162 -3.40 -19.64 5.71
C LEU A 162 -4.12 -18.53 6.47
N VAL A 163 -3.73 -17.27 6.25
CA VAL A 163 -4.37 -16.10 6.89
C VAL A 163 -5.87 -16.07 6.59
N LYS A 164 -6.27 -16.30 5.33
CA LYS A 164 -7.69 -16.33 4.96
C LYS A 164 -8.43 -17.50 5.58
N ALA A 165 -7.80 -18.67 5.68
CA ALA A 165 -8.38 -19.87 6.27
C ALA A 165 -8.70 -19.70 7.76
N THR A 166 -7.98 -18.83 8.48
CA THR A 166 -8.33 -18.50 9.87
C THR A 166 -9.44 -17.47 9.99
N GLY A 167 -10.02 -16.96 8.89
CA GLY A 167 -11.07 -15.93 8.93
C GLY A 167 -10.56 -14.52 9.22
N LEU A 168 -9.23 -14.31 9.25
CA LEU A 168 -8.63 -12.98 9.29
C LEU A 168 -8.68 -12.34 7.91
N ALA A 169 -8.83 -11.02 7.85
CA ALA A 169 -8.62 -10.32 6.61
C ALA A 169 -7.14 -10.35 6.22
N LEU A 170 -6.89 -10.43 4.90
CA LEU A 170 -5.55 -10.42 4.34
C LEU A 170 -5.24 -9.04 3.79
N GLY A 171 -4.08 -8.50 4.12
CA GLY A 171 -3.44 -7.43 3.36
C GLY A 171 -2.10 -7.89 2.78
N ILE A 172 -1.69 -7.32 1.65
CA ILE A 172 -0.42 -7.67 0.98
C ILE A 172 0.42 -6.40 0.79
N GLN A 173 1.70 -6.48 1.14
CA GLN A 173 2.68 -5.46 0.75
C GLN A 173 3.58 -6.02 -0.37
N LEU A 174 3.61 -5.32 -1.50
CA LEU A 174 4.52 -5.57 -2.63
C LEU A 174 5.59 -4.47 -2.70
N LEU A 175 6.78 -4.86 -3.17
CA LEU A 175 7.96 -4.00 -3.28
C LEU A 175 8.51 -4.02 -4.72
N PRO A 176 7.86 -3.33 -5.68
CA PRO A 176 8.35 -3.30 -7.07
C PRO A 176 9.80 -2.82 -7.18
N GLY A 177 10.56 -3.40 -8.11
CA GLY A 177 11.95 -2.99 -8.37
C GLY A 177 12.98 -3.52 -7.38
N LEU A 178 12.70 -4.64 -6.72
CA LEU A 178 13.68 -5.39 -5.92
C LEU A 178 14.90 -5.84 -6.77
N PRO A 179 16.05 -6.15 -6.13
CA PRO A 179 17.13 -6.87 -6.79
C PRO A 179 16.62 -8.13 -7.48
N GLY A 180 16.96 -8.32 -8.75
CA GLY A 180 16.41 -9.42 -9.55
C GLY A 180 15.18 -9.07 -10.38
N ASP A 181 14.64 -7.85 -10.22
CA ASP A 181 13.57 -7.35 -11.08
C ASP A 181 13.93 -7.46 -12.57
N ARG A 182 12.93 -7.87 -13.34
CA ARG A 182 12.96 -7.98 -14.80
C ARG A 182 11.60 -7.54 -15.35
N PRO A 183 11.51 -7.10 -16.61
CA PRO A 183 10.24 -6.69 -17.20
C PRO A 183 9.16 -7.76 -16.98
N GLY A 184 8.00 -7.35 -16.48
CA GLY A 184 6.87 -8.24 -16.22
C GLY A 184 6.73 -8.72 -14.77
N VAL A 185 7.80 -8.84 -13.98
CA VAL A 185 7.73 -9.41 -12.61
C VAL A 185 6.71 -8.70 -11.73
N PHE A 186 6.75 -7.36 -11.69
CA PHE A 186 5.77 -6.62 -10.89
C PHE A 186 4.32 -6.81 -11.39
N ARG A 187 4.10 -6.94 -12.70
CA ARG A 187 2.77 -7.18 -13.26
C ARG A 187 2.27 -8.57 -12.92
N ASP A 188 3.17 -9.56 -12.89
CA ASP A 188 2.89 -10.91 -12.42
C ASP A 188 2.59 -10.90 -10.92
N ASP A 189 3.33 -10.13 -10.11
CA ASP A 189 3.06 -9.96 -8.69
C ASP A 189 1.69 -9.35 -8.42
N VAL A 190 1.30 -8.33 -9.20
CA VAL A 190 -0.03 -7.72 -9.15
C VAL A 190 -1.10 -8.74 -9.56
N HIS A 191 -0.86 -9.53 -10.61
CA HIS A 191 -1.78 -10.59 -11.01
C HIS A 191 -1.95 -11.65 -9.92
N GLN A 192 -0.87 -12.07 -9.26
CA GLN A 192 -0.96 -12.99 -8.11
C GLN A 192 -1.73 -12.35 -6.94
N ALA A 193 -1.50 -11.08 -6.63
CA ALA A 193 -2.27 -10.38 -5.60
C ALA A 193 -3.77 -10.34 -5.94
N VAL A 194 -4.14 -10.10 -7.20
CA VAL A 194 -5.54 -10.16 -7.65
C VAL A 194 -6.15 -11.56 -7.41
N LEU A 195 -5.43 -12.63 -7.79
CA LEU A 195 -5.90 -14.01 -7.56
C LEU A 195 -6.06 -14.36 -6.08
N LEU A 196 -5.18 -13.84 -5.22
CA LEU A 196 -5.24 -14.05 -3.78
C LEU A 196 -6.35 -13.23 -3.09
N ALA A 197 -6.84 -12.19 -3.76
CA ALA A 197 -7.92 -11.31 -3.34
C ALA A 197 -7.76 -10.84 -1.87
N PRO A 198 -6.68 -10.11 -1.53
CA PRO A 198 -6.56 -9.44 -0.24
C PRO A 198 -7.58 -8.29 -0.15
N GLU A 199 -7.91 -7.88 1.07
CA GLU A 199 -8.74 -6.69 1.28
C GLU A 199 -7.98 -5.40 0.94
N THR A 200 -6.66 -5.40 1.20
CA THR A 200 -5.80 -4.23 1.00
C THR A 200 -4.45 -4.60 0.39
N VAL A 201 -3.89 -3.67 -0.39
CA VAL A 201 -2.53 -3.74 -0.93
C VAL A 201 -1.75 -2.46 -0.64
N ARG A 202 -0.46 -2.62 -0.34
CA ARG A 202 0.53 -1.54 -0.32
C ARG A 202 1.57 -1.78 -1.41
N LEU A 203 1.88 -0.75 -2.18
CA LEU A 203 2.85 -0.80 -3.26
C LEU A 203 4.01 0.15 -2.95
N TYR A 204 5.15 -0.38 -2.54
CA TYR A 204 6.34 0.39 -2.15
C TYR A 204 7.48 0.14 -3.13
N PRO A 205 7.67 0.99 -4.16
CA PRO A 205 8.85 0.86 -5.01
C PRO A 205 10.14 0.83 -4.18
N CYS A 206 11.03 -0.10 -4.53
CA CYS A 206 12.27 -0.35 -3.81
C CYS A 206 13.19 0.87 -3.89
N LEU A 207 13.62 1.36 -2.72
CA LEU A 207 14.56 2.46 -2.59
C LEU A 207 15.92 1.94 -2.10
N VAL A 208 16.98 2.61 -2.53
CA VAL A 208 18.32 2.39 -1.99
C VAL A 208 18.47 3.30 -0.77
N ILE A 209 18.47 2.71 0.42
CA ILE A 209 18.57 3.45 1.69
C ILE A 209 19.98 3.30 2.25
N ARG A 210 20.57 4.40 2.71
CA ARG A 210 21.91 4.45 3.33
C ARG A 210 22.06 3.38 4.41
N GLY A 211 23.19 2.70 4.46
CA GLY A 211 23.50 1.71 5.50
C GLY A 211 22.83 0.35 5.32
N THR A 212 22.13 0.11 4.21
CA THR A 212 21.59 -1.20 3.86
C THR A 212 22.57 -1.98 2.95
N PRO A 213 22.54 -3.32 2.94
CA PRO A 213 23.29 -4.10 1.95
C PRO A 213 22.98 -3.71 0.50
N LEU A 214 21.74 -3.30 0.22
CA LEU A 214 21.34 -2.79 -1.09
C LEU A 214 22.09 -1.52 -1.51
N ALA A 215 22.40 -0.63 -0.56
CA ALA A 215 23.24 0.55 -0.81
C ALA A 215 24.67 0.18 -1.23
N THR A 216 25.23 -0.89 -0.64
CA THR A 216 26.54 -1.41 -1.06
C THR A 216 26.49 -1.96 -2.48
N LEU A 217 25.45 -2.75 -2.81
CA LEU A 217 25.26 -3.28 -4.17
C LEU A 217 25.12 -2.15 -5.19
N TRP A 218 24.32 -1.13 -4.88
CA TRP A 218 24.15 0.05 -5.73
C TRP A 218 25.46 0.82 -5.91
N GLY A 219 26.21 1.07 -4.84
CA GLY A 219 27.49 1.78 -4.90
C GLY A 219 28.56 1.06 -5.73
N HIS A 220 28.45 -0.26 -5.88
CA HIS A 220 29.31 -1.07 -6.76
C HIS A 220 28.74 -1.24 -8.18
N GLY A 221 27.61 -0.62 -8.51
CA GLY A 221 26.94 -0.77 -9.81
C GLY A 221 26.26 -2.14 -10.02
N LEU A 222 26.09 -2.94 -8.96
CA LEU A 222 25.49 -4.28 -9.01
C LEU A 222 23.96 -4.27 -8.85
N PHE A 223 23.37 -3.11 -8.56
CA PHE A 223 21.93 -2.92 -8.50
C PHE A 223 21.55 -1.55 -9.03
N MET A 224 20.60 -1.50 -9.98
CA MET A 224 20.03 -0.27 -10.50
C MET A 224 18.55 -0.19 -10.11
N PRO A 225 18.16 0.76 -9.24
CA PRO A 225 16.76 0.92 -8.88
C PRO A 225 15.97 1.51 -10.06
N TRP A 226 14.65 1.39 -10.00
CA TRP A 226 13.77 2.03 -10.98
C TRP A 226 13.92 3.56 -10.99
N THR A 227 13.62 4.15 -12.14
CA THR A 227 13.39 5.59 -12.24
C THR A 227 12.00 5.95 -11.71
N VAL A 228 11.81 7.21 -11.33
CA VAL A 228 10.49 7.72 -10.91
C VAL A 228 9.44 7.51 -12.00
N ASP A 229 9.80 7.74 -13.27
CA ASP A 229 8.88 7.55 -14.42
C ASP A 229 8.46 6.10 -14.57
N ARG A 230 9.41 5.15 -14.53
CA ARG A 230 9.09 3.72 -14.59
C ARG A 230 8.19 3.32 -13.43
N ALA A 231 8.48 3.77 -12.22
CA ALA A 231 7.64 3.47 -11.07
C ALA A 231 6.23 4.04 -11.22
N ARG A 232 6.10 5.28 -11.71
CA ARG A 232 4.81 5.91 -11.99
C ARG A 232 4.00 5.08 -13.00
N GLU A 233 4.60 4.68 -14.11
CA GLU A 233 3.95 3.90 -15.16
C GLU A 233 3.50 2.52 -14.68
N GLU A 234 4.40 1.76 -14.03
CA GLU A 234 4.09 0.43 -13.54
C GLU A 234 3.03 0.47 -12.42
N LEU A 235 3.11 1.44 -11.49
CA LEU A 235 2.09 1.63 -10.46
C LEU A 235 0.74 2.03 -11.08
N ALA A 236 0.72 2.95 -12.04
CA ALA A 236 -0.51 3.37 -12.73
C ALA A 236 -1.18 2.20 -13.44
N ALA A 237 -0.41 1.31 -14.09
CA ALA A 237 -0.92 0.11 -14.74
C ALA A 237 -1.46 -0.94 -13.75
N ALA A 238 -0.92 -0.99 -12.53
CA ALA A 238 -1.38 -1.91 -11.49
C ALA A 238 -2.71 -1.49 -10.85
N LEU A 239 -2.98 -0.19 -10.75
CA LEU A 239 -4.10 0.36 -10.00
C LEU A 239 -5.48 -0.12 -10.51
N PRO A 240 -5.85 0.04 -11.80
CA PRO A 240 -7.14 -0.43 -12.30
C PRO A 240 -7.36 -1.92 -12.06
N ARG A 241 -6.33 -2.75 -12.27
CA ARG A 241 -6.42 -4.21 -12.04
C ARG A 241 -6.75 -4.57 -10.60
N LEU A 242 -6.14 -3.89 -9.63
CA LEU A 242 -6.42 -4.11 -8.21
C LEU A 242 -7.82 -3.58 -7.84
N TRP A 243 -8.15 -2.38 -8.32
CA TRP A 243 -9.41 -1.72 -8.02
C TRP A 243 -10.63 -2.46 -8.57
N GLU A 244 -10.57 -2.92 -9.82
CA GLU A 244 -11.63 -3.71 -10.47
C GLU A 244 -11.84 -5.06 -9.77
N ALA A 245 -10.78 -5.62 -9.16
CA ALA A 245 -10.86 -6.81 -8.32
C ALA A 245 -11.41 -6.54 -6.90
N GLY A 246 -11.82 -5.29 -6.60
CA GLY A 246 -12.32 -4.90 -5.28
C GLY A 246 -11.23 -4.67 -4.22
N ILE A 247 -9.95 -4.64 -4.62
CA ILE A 247 -8.80 -4.55 -3.72
C ILE A 247 -8.45 -3.09 -3.47
N ARG A 248 -8.36 -2.70 -2.20
CA ARG A 248 -8.03 -1.31 -1.82
C ARG A 248 -6.52 -1.09 -1.81
N VAL A 249 -6.03 -0.18 -2.64
CA VAL A 249 -4.62 0.25 -2.58
C VAL A 249 -4.47 1.35 -1.53
N ILE A 250 -4.16 0.95 -0.30
CA ILE A 250 -4.15 1.87 0.85
C ILE A 250 -2.87 2.69 0.95
N ARG A 251 -1.83 2.33 0.18
CA ARG A 251 -0.58 3.09 0.13
C ARG A 251 0.20 2.87 -1.18
N LEU A 252 0.68 3.98 -1.74
CA LEU A 252 1.57 4.04 -2.91
C LEU A 252 2.81 4.84 -2.55
N GLY A 253 3.98 4.21 -2.62
CA GLY A 253 5.24 4.82 -2.20
C GLY A 253 5.42 4.87 -0.68
N LEU A 254 6.66 5.12 -0.27
CA LEU A 254 7.05 5.22 1.12
C LEU A 254 6.66 6.59 1.71
N PRO A 255 6.03 6.64 2.90
CA PRO A 255 5.86 7.90 3.62
C PRO A 255 7.20 8.58 3.90
N PRO A 256 7.29 9.90 3.75
CA PRO A 256 8.36 10.67 4.39
C PRO A 256 8.03 10.78 5.89
N GLU A 257 8.09 9.67 6.61
CA GLU A 257 8.03 9.64 8.07
C GLU A 257 9.47 9.65 8.62
N GLY A 258 9.70 10.43 9.68
CA GLY A 258 11.01 10.56 10.31
C GLY A 258 12.09 11.17 9.40
N THR A 259 13.30 10.63 9.48
CA THR A 259 14.48 11.07 8.71
C THR A 259 14.67 10.28 7.41
N LEU A 260 13.70 9.46 6.99
CA LEU A 260 13.85 8.54 5.87
C LEU A 260 14.33 9.24 4.60
N ALA A 261 13.75 10.40 4.28
CA ALA A 261 14.07 11.15 3.06
C ALA A 261 15.57 11.52 2.96
N GLU A 262 16.21 11.85 4.09
CA GLU A 262 17.63 12.20 4.18
C GLU A 262 18.56 11.00 3.95
N HIS A 263 18.01 9.79 4.09
CA HIS A 263 18.74 8.54 3.95
C HIS A 263 18.54 7.84 2.61
N ILE A 264 17.68 8.35 1.74
CA ILE A 264 17.50 7.81 0.39
C ILE A 264 18.71 8.19 -0.47
N LEU A 265 19.41 7.18 -0.98
CA LEU A 265 20.56 7.36 -1.87
C LEU A 265 20.16 7.31 -3.35
N ALA A 266 19.20 6.44 -3.70
CA ALA A 266 18.72 6.28 -5.07
C ALA A 266 17.36 5.57 -5.12
N GLY A 267 16.74 5.61 -6.29
CA GLY A 267 15.48 4.94 -6.61
C GLY A 267 14.31 5.90 -6.80
N PRO A 268 13.11 5.36 -7.05
CA PRO A 268 11.96 6.14 -7.48
C PRO A 268 11.28 6.86 -6.30
N TRP A 269 11.97 7.82 -5.70
CA TRP A 269 11.39 8.65 -4.64
C TRP A 269 10.91 9.99 -5.18
N HIS A 270 9.64 10.29 -4.93
CA HIS A 270 9.06 11.61 -5.09
C HIS A 270 7.88 11.74 -4.12
N PRO A 271 7.71 12.88 -3.41
CA PRO A 271 6.62 13.06 -2.44
C PRO A 271 5.23 12.89 -3.08
N ALA A 272 5.09 13.23 -4.36
CA ALA A 272 3.84 13.09 -5.12
C ALA A 272 3.76 11.80 -5.97
N LEU A 273 4.66 10.81 -5.80
CA LEU A 273 4.65 9.61 -6.64
C LEU A 273 3.28 8.90 -6.62
N GLY A 274 2.70 8.72 -5.43
CA GLY A 274 1.39 8.07 -5.30
C GLY A 274 0.28 8.84 -6.01
N GLN A 275 0.22 10.16 -5.85
CA GLN A 275 -0.74 11.01 -6.56
C GLN A 275 -0.51 10.96 -8.07
N SER A 276 0.75 11.06 -8.53
CA SER A 276 1.12 11.05 -9.95
C SER A 276 0.76 9.73 -10.64
N ALA A 277 0.93 8.59 -9.95
CA ALA A 277 0.51 7.29 -10.45
C ALA A 277 -1.02 7.16 -10.55
N ARG A 278 -1.76 7.65 -9.54
CA ARG A 278 -3.24 7.67 -9.56
C ARG A 278 -3.80 8.56 -10.65
N SER A 279 -3.23 9.75 -10.84
CA SER A 279 -3.56 10.66 -11.95
C SER A 279 -3.35 10.00 -13.31
N LEU A 280 -2.23 9.30 -13.49
CA LEU A 280 -1.95 8.58 -14.73
C LEU A 280 -2.94 7.42 -14.94
N ALA A 281 -3.26 6.65 -13.90
CA ALA A 281 -4.27 5.60 -13.96
C ALA A 281 -5.65 6.16 -14.34
N LEU A 282 -6.06 7.29 -13.75
CA LEU A 282 -7.32 7.96 -14.09
C LEU A 282 -7.34 8.42 -15.55
N PHE A 283 -6.24 8.99 -16.06
CA PHE A 283 -6.12 9.35 -17.47
C PHE A 283 -6.32 8.13 -18.38
N GLU A 284 -5.65 7.01 -18.10
CA GLU A 284 -5.79 5.79 -18.91
C GLU A 284 -7.24 5.26 -18.90
N ILE A 285 -7.91 5.26 -17.74
CA ILE A 285 -9.33 4.88 -17.64
C ILE A 285 -10.20 5.80 -18.51
N VAL A 286 -10.00 7.12 -18.42
CA VAL A 286 -10.78 8.09 -19.23
C VAL A 286 -10.47 7.90 -20.71
N ARG A 287 -9.22 7.68 -21.09
CA ARG A 287 -8.79 7.42 -22.47
C ARG A 287 -9.47 6.18 -23.05
N GLU A 288 -9.52 5.08 -22.29
CA GLU A 288 -10.21 3.86 -22.69
C GLU A 288 -11.71 4.10 -22.87
N LYS A 289 -12.35 4.79 -21.92
CA LYS A 289 -13.78 5.14 -22.03
C LYS A 289 -14.09 6.11 -23.17
N ALA A 290 -13.17 7.01 -23.49
CA ALA A 290 -13.30 7.90 -24.64
C ALA A 290 -13.21 7.13 -25.97
N ALA A 291 -12.38 6.08 -26.04
CA ALA A 291 -12.27 5.21 -27.20
C ALA A 291 -13.50 4.32 -27.43
N GLU A 292 -14.35 4.12 -26.41
CA GLU A 292 -15.65 3.45 -26.54
C GLU A 292 -16.73 4.32 -27.21
N LEU A 293 -16.48 5.63 -27.41
CA LEU A 293 -17.41 6.51 -28.13
C LEU A 293 -17.23 6.42 -29.64
N ASP A 294 -18.34 6.36 -30.38
CA ASP A 294 -18.35 6.42 -31.85
C ASP A 294 -17.93 7.78 -32.43
N THR A 295 -17.87 8.81 -31.58
CA THR A 295 -17.57 10.19 -31.95
C THR A 295 -16.53 10.77 -31.00
N PRO A 296 -15.70 11.75 -31.43
CA PRO A 296 -14.78 12.44 -30.55
C PRO A 296 -15.49 12.99 -29.30
N PRO A 297 -14.86 12.94 -28.12
CA PRO A 297 -15.40 13.56 -26.92
C PRO A 297 -15.69 15.06 -27.11
N ALA A 298 -16.79 15.51 -26.50
CA ALA A 298 -17.27 16.88 -26.48
C ALA A 298 -17.30 17.47 -25.06
N LEU A 299 -17.46 16.62 -24.04
CA LEU A 299 -17.54 17.03 -22.64
C LEU A 299 -17.17 15.85 -21.73
N LEU A 300 -16.34 16.11 -20.73
CA LEU A 300 -16.09 15.24 -19.60
C LEU A 300 -16.62 15.89 -18.32
N GLU A 301 -17.64 15.29 -17.71
CA GLU A 301 -18.10 15.62 -16.37
C GLU A 301 -17.37 14.75 -15.34
N VAL A 302 -16.68 15.39 -14.40
CA VAL A 302 -15.79 14.75 -13.41
C VAL A 302 -16.35 14.94 -12.01
N PRO A 303 -16.52 13.89 -11.19
CA PRO A 303 -16.85 14.04 -9.78
C PRO A 303 -15.83 14.95 -9.08
N ARG A 304 -16.30 15.95 -8.33
CA ARG A 304 -15.43 16.94 -7.65
C ARG A 304 -14.31 16.31 -6.82
N ARG A 305 -14.52 15.12 -6.24
CA ARG A 305 -13.51 14.40 -5.46
C ARG A 305 -12.24 14.05 -6.25
N TYR A 306 -12.31 13.95 -7.58
CA TYR A 306 -11.19 13.63 -8.46
C TYR A 306 -10.57 14.84 -9.16
N GLN A 307 -11.01 16.06 -8.83
CA GLN A 307 -10.49 17.29 -9.44
C GLN A 307 -8.96 17.42 -9.28
N GLY A 308 -8.43 17.03 -8.11
CA GLY A 308 -6.99 17.08 -7.82
C GLY A 308 -6.16 15.98 -8.48
N GLU A 309 -6.81 14.96 -9.05
CA GLU A 309 -6.14 13.85 -9.74
C GLU A 309 -6.16 14.03 -11.27
N LEU A 310 -7.19 14.66 -11.83
CA LEU A 310 -7.46 14.65 -13.28
C LEU A 310 -6.26 15.07 -14.14
N PHE A 311 -5.67 16.25 -13.92
CA PHE A 311 -4.59 16.79 -14.78
C PHE A 311 -3.18 16.48 -14.29
N GLY A 312 -3.03 15.61 -13.30
CA GLY A 312 -1.72 15.22 -12.79
C GLY A 312 -1.01 16.31 -11.98
N HIS A 313 0.20 15.98 -11.54
CA HIS A 313 1.00 16.83 -10.66
C HIS A 313 1.65 17.96 -11.49
N GLY A 314 1.37 19.21 -11.14
CA GLY A 314 1.85 20.36 -11.92
C GLY A 314 1.19 20.49 -13.31
N GLY A 315 0.13 19.73 -13.61
CA GLY A 315 -0.54 19.77 -14.91
C GLY A 315 0.15 18.94 -16.00
N ASP A 316 0.98 17.96 -15.64
CA ASP A 316 1.76 17.15 -16.57
C ASP A 316 0.92 16.26 -17.52
N LEU A 317 -0.38 16.09 -17.25
CA LEU A 317 -1.29 15.34 -18.12
C LEU A 317 -2.15 16.23 -19.04
N VAL A 318 -2.04 17.56 -18.95
CA VAL A 318 -2.91 18.48 -19.72
C VAL A 318 -2.80 18.24 -21.23
N GLU A 319 -1.59 18.07 -21.75
CA GLU A 319 -1.35 17.81 -23.17
C GLU A 319 -1.93 16.44 -23.58
N LYS A 320 -1.74 15.41 -22.76
CA LYS A 320 -2.30 14.07 -23.00
C LYS A 320 -3.83 14.06 -23.07
N TYR A 321 -4.50 14.84 -22.22
CA TYR A 321 -5.96 14.98 -22.30
C TYR A 321 -6.39 15.74 -23.57
N ALA A 322 -5.63 16.74 -24.01
CA ALA A 322 -5.91 17.45 -25.25
C ALA A 322 -5.77 16.54 -26.49
N GLU A 323 -4.80 15.61 -26.48
CA GLU A 323 -4.61 14.60 -27.54
C GLU A 323 -5.83 13.69 -27.73
N ILE A 324 -6.62 13.46 -26.67
CA ILE A 324 -7.87 12.68 -26.72
C ILE A 324 -9.12 13.57 -26.81
N HIS A 325 -8.96 14.82 -27.29
CA HIS A 325 -10.01 15.81 -27.49
C HIS A 325 -10.74 16.26 -26.21
N LEU A 326 -10.08 16.19 -25.05
CA LEU A 326 -10.60 16.61 -23.74
C LEU A 326 -9.73 17.70 -23.12
N ASP A 327 -9.55 18.82 -23.82
CA ASP A 327 -8.86 19.98 -23.25
C ASP A 327 -9.61 20.55 -22.04
N LYS A 328 -8.94 21.42 -21.26
CA LYS A 328 -9.49 21.99 -20.02
C LYS A 328 -10.84 22.67 -20.18
N THR A 329 -11.15 23.22 -21.35
CA THR A 329 -12.44 23.91 -21.59
C THR A 329 -13.61 22.93 -21.71
N LEU A 330 -13.31 21.65 -21.98
CA LEU A 330 -14.26 20.57 -22.14
C LEU A 330 -14.41 19.70 -20.88
N VAL A 331 -13.90 20.17 -19.74
CA VAL A 331 -14.04 19.49 -18.44
C VAL A 331 -14.96 20.30 -17.52
N ARG A 332 -15.92 19.62 -16.89
CA ARG A 332 -16.81 20.20 -15.87
C ARG A 332 -16.78 19.38 -14.59
N TYR A 333 -16.63 20.03 -13.45
CA TYR A 333 -16.69 19.36 -12.16
C TYR A 333 -18.11 19.33 -11.60
N VAL A 334 -18.61 18.13 -11.34
CA VAL A 334 -19.99 17.89 -10.90
C VAL A 334 -20.06 17.28 -9.50
N GLY A 335 -21.22 17.40 -8.85
CA GLY A 335 -21.50 16.76 -7.56
C GLY A 335 -21.92 15.29 -7.66
N ASP A 336 -22.08 14.76 -8.87
CA ASP A 336 -22.36 13.34 -9.10
C ASP A 336 -21.15 12.47 -8.71
N ALA A 337 -21.41 11.22 -8.34
CA ALA A 337 -20.38 10.22 -8.03
C ALA A 337 -19.79 9.57 -9.30
N TYR A 338 -20.43 9.76 -10.45
CA TYR A 338 -20.06 9.15 -11.73
C TYR A 338 -19.41 10.14 -12.67
N PHE A 339 -18.45 9.65 -13.45
CA PHE A 339 -17.94 10.33 -14.63
C PHE A 339 -18.94 10.23 -15.76
N THR A 340 -19.06 11.28 -16.56
CA THR A 340 -19.86 11.27 -17.80
C THR A 340 -19.04 11.80 -18.95
N LEU A 341 -18.89 10.99 -20.00
CA LEU A 341 -18.35 11.37 -21.30
C LEU A 341 -19.48 11.55 -22.30
N SER A 342 -19.49 12.69 -23.00
CA SER A 342 -20.45 12.96 -24.09
C SER A 342 -19.71 13.11 -25.41
N GLY A 343 -20.19 12.43 -26.45
CA GLY A 343 -19.74 12.56 -27.82
C GLY A 343 -20.31 13.80 -28.53
N ARG A 344 -19.67 14.20 -29.62
CA ARG A 344 -20.07 15.34 -30.48
C ARG A 344 -21.31 15.08 -31.32
#